data_AF-A0A067C0W9-F1
#
_entry.id   AF-A0A067C0W9-F1
#
_cell.length_a   1.000
_cell.length_b   1.000
_cell.length_c   1.000
_cell.angle_alpha   90.00
_cell.angle_beta   90.00
_cell.angle_gamma   90.00
#
_symmetry.space_group_name_H-M   'P 1'
#
loop_
_entity.id
_entity.type
_entity.pdbx_description
1 polymer ?
#
loop_
_entity_poly.entity_id
_entity_poly.type
_entity_poly.pdbx_seq_one_letter_code
_entity_poly.pdbx_strand_id
1 'polypeptide(L)'
;MTTHRLLLTLLVLLTTVDSAAGSTTTPTPTLSACQECANTGRCLTAGSVGDAGKYCGVFFLNTTVKALGPCCCSVAQICPTPGHDTVCACASVQSAAPYVPSYDYSWVYILASTVAPFLLFYPGFLLWNAVDSCITRCRERREERKRQKAARQREADVQAARERREAAARQLVVVTEVPGARYVAHATPVYPK
;
A
#
# COMPACT_ATOMS: atom_id res chain seq x y z
N MET A 1 7.24 -16.54 10.07
CA MET A 1 6.23 -17.24 9.23
C MET A 1 4.77 -16.88 9.59
N THR A 2 4.50 -15.72 10.20
CA THR A 2 3.15 -15.34 10.68
C THR A 2 2.50 -14.22 9.87
N THR A 3 3.30 -13.41 9.17
CA THR A 3 2.83 -12.26 8.38
C THR A 3 2.12 -12.66 7.08
N HIS A 4 2.58 -13.73 6.41
CA HIS A 4 1.94 -14.25 5.19
C HIS A 4 0.55 -14.85 5.43
N ARG A 5 0.31 -15.44 6.60
CA ARG A 5 -1.00 -16.03 6.94
C ARG A 5 -2.06 -14.96 7.17
N LEU A 6 -1.69 -13.85 7.80
CA LEU A 6 -2.59 -12.70 8.01
C LEU A 6 -3.01 -12.04 6.68
N LEU A 7 -2.09 -11.96 5.72
CA LEU A 7 -2.33 -11.32 4.43
C LEU A 7 -3.28 -12.15 3.54
N LEU A 8 -3.17 -13.48 3.60
CA LEU A 8 -4.09 -14.38 2.89
C LEU A 8 -5.50 -14.40 3.50
N THR A 9 -5.63 -14.32 4.83
CA THR A 9 -6.95 -14.27 5.47
C THR A 9 -7.71 -12.96 5.17
N LEU A 10 -7.00 -11.84 5.02
CA LEU A 10 -7.63 -10.56 4.70
C LEU A 10 -8.20 -10.55 3.26
N LEU A 11 -7.51 -11.22 2.32
CA LEU A 11 -7.87 -11.24 0.90
C LEU A 11 -9.13 -12.09 0.61
N VAL A 12 -9.42 -13.09 1.45
CA VAL A 12 -10.58 -13.98 1.28
C VAL A 12 -11.89 -13.35 1.79
N LEU A 13 -11.84 -12.41 2.75
CA LEU A 13 -13.04 -11.74 3.25
C LEU A 13 -13.61 -10.68 2.29
N LEU A 14 -12.85 -10.25 1.28
CA LEU A 14 -13.25 -9.15 0.38
C LEU A 14 -14.05 -9.60 -0.86
N THR A 15 -14.31 -10.90 -1.06
CA THR A 15 -14.90 -11.43 -2.31
C THR A 15 -16.33 -11.96 -2.21
N THR A 16 -17.05 -11.77 -1.10
CA THR A 16 -18.39 -12.39 -0.90
C THR A 16 -19.56 -11.40 -0.87
N VAL A 17 -19.47 -10.27 -1.55
CA VAL A 17 -20.61 -9.35 -1.70
C VAL A 17 -21.10 -9.36 -3.15
N ASP A 18 -22.41 -9.56 -3.28
CA ASP A 18 -23.27 -9.41 -4.46
C ASP A 18 -23.44 -10.60 -5.43
N SER A 19 -24.64 -11.20 -5.39
CA SER A 19 -25.69 -10.94 -6.39
C SER A 19 -26.94 -11.79 -6.11
N ALA A 20 -28.01 -11.18 -5.59
CA ALA A 20 -29.35 -11.77 -5.58
C ALA A 20 -30.28 -10.91 -6.47
N ALA A 21 -30.41 -11.28 -7.74
CA ALA A 21 -31.37 -10.68 -8.67
C ALA A 21 -32.65 -11.53 -8.70
N GLY A 22 -33.74 -11.00 -8.13
CA GLY A 22 -35.07 -11.61 -8.17
C GLY A 22 -35.84 -11.20 -9.45
N SER A 23 -36.39 -12.18 -10.15
CA SER A 23 -37.29 -12.00 -11.30
C SER A 23 -38.75 -11.98 -10.84
N THR A 24 -39.49 -10.89 -11.09
CA THR A 24 -40.92 -10.74 -10.73
C THR A 24 -41.83 -10.85 -11.96
N THR A 25 -42.71 -11.85 -11.97
CA THR A 25 -43.79 -12.04 -12.95
C THR A 25 -44.98 -11.11 -12.67
N THR A 26 -45.53 -10.46 -13.70
CA THR A 26 -46.59 -9.43 -13.59
C THR A 26 -48.00 -10.07 -13.54
N PRO A 27 -48.82 -9.82 -12.51
CA PRO A 27 -50.23 -10.26 -12.47
C PRO A 27 -51.14 -9.33 -13.29
N THR A 28 -52.19 -9.86 -13.92
CA THR A 28 -53.21 -9.10 -14.67
C THR A 28 -54.32 -8.52 -13.76
N PRO A 29 -54.82 -7.29 -14.02
CA PRO A 29 -55.86 -6.64 -13.21
C PRO A 29 -57.21 -7.37 -13.23
N THR A 30 -57.95 -7.27 -12.12
CA THR A 30 -59.34 -7.71 -12.00
C THR A 30 -60.29 -6.84 -12.85
N LEU A 31 -61.00 -7.46 -13.80
CA LEU A 31 -61.86 -6.80 -14.80
C LEU A 31 -62.82 -5.73 -14.24
N SER A 32 -63.34 -5.93 -13.02
CA SER A 32 -64.40 -5.10 -12.43
C SER A 32 -63.94 -3.68 -12.09
N ALA A 33 -62.74 -3.51 -11.53
CA ALA A 33 -62.22 -2.19 -11.16
C ALA A 33 -61.83 -1.36 -12.40
N CYS A 34 -61.34 -2.03 -13.44
CA CYS A 34 -61.02 -1.35 -14.70
C CYS A 34 -62.27 -0.90 -15.46
N GLN A 35 -63.35 -1.69 -15.43
CA GLN A 35 -64.64 -1.30 -16.01
C GLN A 35 -65.24 -0.08 -15.32
N GLU A 36 -65.13 0.01 -13.98
CA GLU A 36 -65.59 1.18 -13.23
C GLU A 36 -64.75 2.43 -13.56
N CYS A 37 -63.44 2.29 -13.66
CA CYS A 37 -62.52 3.34 -14.11
C CYS A 37 -62.85 3.83 -15.53
N ALA A 38 -63.17 2.93 -16.46
CA ALA A 38 -63.57 3.29 -17.82
C ALA A 38 -64.89 4.08 -17.86
N ASN A 39 -65.85 3.72 -17.01
CA ASN A 39 -67.19 4.34 -17.02
C ASN A 39 -67.26 5.66 -16.21
N THR A 40 -66.50 5.75 -15.12
CA THR A 40 -66.63 6.85 -14.13
C THR A 40 -65.39 7.73 -14.04
N GLY A 41 -64.27 7.32 -14.64
CA GLY A 41 -62.97 7.97 -14.49
C GLY A 41 -62.32 7.74 -13.12
N ARG A 42 -62.93 6.95 -12.23
CA ARG A 42 -62.39 6.65 -10.90
C ARG A 42 -61.43 5.46 -10.96
N CYS A 43 -60.15 5.74 -11.13
CA CYS A 43 -59.13 4.72 -11.36
C CYS A 43 -58.26 4.42 -10.13
N LEU A 44 -58.75 4.69 -8.92
CA LEU A 44 -57.98 4.54 -7.67
C LEU A 44 -57.53 3.10 -7.37
N THR A 45 -58.23 2.10 -7.90
CA THR A 45 -57.96 0.67 -7.69
C THR A 45 -57.90 -0.13 -9.00
N ALA A 46 -57.77 0.57 -10.12
CA ALA A 46 -57.81 -0.04 -11.46
C ALA A 46 -56.46 -0.61 -11.93
N GLY A 47 -55.40 -0.50 -11.11
CA GLY A 47 -54.10 -1.08 -11.39
C GLY A 47 -54.07 -2.60 -11.26
N SER A 48 -53.07 -3.24 -11.87
CA SER A 48 -52.86 -4.70 -11.86
C SER A 48 -52.72 -5.32 -10.46
N VAL A 49 -52.39 -4.53 -9.45
CA VAL A 49 -52.19 -4.95 -8.05
C VAL A 49 -53.25 -4.31 -7.11
N GLY A 50 -54.29 -3.69 -7.67
CA GLY A 50 -55.29 -2.94 -6.89
C GLY A 50 -54.85 -1.52 -6.53
N ASP A 51 -53.74 -1.04 -7.09
CA ASP A 51 -53.26 0.33 -6.95
C ASP A 51 -54.00 1.30 -7.88
N ALA A 52 -53.69 2.59 -7.74
CA ALA A 52 -54.11 3.59 -8.72
C ALA A 52 -53.62 3.20 -10.13
N GLY A 53 -54.54 3.27 -11.09
CA GLY A 53 -54.31 2.95 -12.48
C GLY A 53 -54.77 4.05 -13.41
N LYS A 54 -54.58 3.83 -14.70
CA LYS A 54 -55.06 4.66 -15.80
C LYS A 54 -55.76 3.81 -16.84
N TYR A 55 -56.85 4.34 -17.38
CA TYR A 55 -57.56 3.72 -18.49
C TYR A 55 -56.80 3.97 -19.80
N CYS A 56 -56.48 2.90 -20.51
CA CYS A 56 -55.70 2.93 -21.74
C CYS A 56 -56.54 2.73 -23.00
N GLY A 57 -57.80 2.29 -22.87
CA GLY A 57 -58.70 2.02 -23.99
C GLY A 57 -59.33 0.63 -23.91
N VAL A 58 -60.04 0.22 -24.97
CA VAL A 58 -60.63 -1.11 -25.10
C VAL A 58 -59.70 -1.99 -25.93
N PHE A 59 -59.28 -3.11 -25.37
CA PHE A 59 -58.35 -4.06 -26.00
C PHE A 59 -58.90 -5.48 -25.85
N PHE A 60 -58.26 -6.45 -26.51
CA PHE A 60 -58.51 -7.86 -26.24
C PHE A 60 -57.88 -8.24 -24.90
N LEU A 61 -58.68 -8.81 -23.99
CA LEU A 61 -58.19 -9.19 -22.67
C LEU A 61 -57.36 -10.48 -22.70
N ASN A 62 -57.54 -11.31 -23.72
CA ASN A 62 -56.81 -12.55 -23.88
C ASN A 62 -56.61 -12.86 -25.36
N THR A 63 -55.50 -13.53 -25.71
CA THR A 63 -55.24 -14.05 -27.06
C THR A 63 -56.18 -15.20 -27.43
N THR A 64 -56.70 -15.93 -26.43
CA THR A 64 -57.52 -17.14 -26.63
C THR A 64 -59.01 -16.85 -26.77
N VAL A 65 -59.51 -15.88 -26.02
CA VAL A 65 -60.90 -15.40 -26.09
C VAL A 65 -60.82 -13.95 -26.53
N LYS A 66 -61.19 -13.68 -27.79
CA LYS A 66 -61.28 -12.32 -28.38
C LYS A 66 -62.41 -11.50 -27.74
N ALA A 67 -62.47 -11.47 -26.41
CA ALA A 67 -63.34 -10.60 -25.65
C ALA A 67 -62.70 -9.21 -25.65
N LEU A 68 -63.43 -8.25 -26.20
CA LEU A 68 -63.10 -6.84 -26.04
C LEU A 68 -63.52 -6.39 -24.65
N GLY A 69 -62.68 -5.58 -24.02
CA GLY A 69 -63.05 -4.89 -22.80
C GLY A 69 -61.95 -3.93 -22.35
N PRO A 70 -62.18 -3.26 -21.21
CA PRO A 70 -61.36 -2.13 -20.80
C PRO A 70 -59.96 -2.60 -20.39
N CYS A 71 -58.94 -1.88 -20.83
CA CYS A 71 -57.55 -2.07 -20.47
C CYS A 71 -57.13 -0.95 -19.51
N CYS A 72 -56.65 -1.34 -18.34
CA CYS A 72 -56.11 -0.42 -17.35
C CYS A 72 -54.70 -0.85 -16.98
N CYS A 73 -53.81 0.14 -16.92
CA CYS A 73 -52.43 -0.05 -16.50
C CYS A 73 -52.17 0.67 -15.18
N SER A 74 -51.16 0.26 -14.43
CA SER A 74 -50.71 1.05 -13.28
C SER A 74 -50.21 2.43 -13.74
N VAL A 75 -50.26 3.45 -12.87
CA VAL A 75 -49.78 4.81 -13.19
C VAL A 75 -48.31 4.80 -13.66
N ALA A 76 -47.49 3.90 -13.10
CA ALA A 76 -46.08 3.75 -13.44
C ALA A 76 -45.81 2.93 -14.72
N GLN A 77 -46.85 2.44 -15.40
CA GLN A 77 -46.75 1.67 -16.63
C GLN A 77 -47.17 2.50 -17.84
N ILE A 78 -46.71 2.17 -19.04
CA ILE A 78 -47.06 2.83 -20.29
C ILE A 78 -48.23 2.08 -20.93
N CYS A 79 -49.23 2.83 -21.43
CA CYS A 79 -50.35 2.25 -22.16
C CYS A 79 -49.88 1.71 -23.50
N PRO A 80 -50.34 0.51 -23.93
CA PRO A 80 -50.06 0.01 -25.27
C PRO A 80 -50.68 0.92 -26.34
N THR A 81 -50.00 1.02 -27.49
CA THR A 81 -50.54 1.73 -28.66
C THR A 81 -51.71 0.94 -29.24
N PRO A 82 -52.86 1.57 -29.54
CA PRO A 82 -54.01 0.86 -30.10
C PRO A 82 -53.69 0.29 -31.49
N GLY A 83 -53.87 -1.02 -31.65
CA GLY A 83 -53.79 -1.74 -32.92
C GLY A 83 -54.85 -2.84 -33.00
N HIS A 84 -55.25 -3.22 -34.23
CA HIS A 84 -56.40 -4.11 -34.46
C HIS A 84 -56.31 -5.52 -33.84
N ASP A 85 -55.15 -5.93 -33.32
CA ASP A 85 -54.92 -7.24 -32.70
C ASP A 85 -54.08 -7.19 -31.40
N THR A 86 -53.95 -6.01 -30.78
CA THR A 86 -53.11 -5.89 -29.56
C THR A 86 -53.86 -6.35 -28.31
N VAL A 87 -53.29 -7.31 -27.58
CA VAL A 87 -53.74 -7.67 -26.23
C VAL A 87 -53.40 -6.55 -25.26
N CYS A 88 -54.22 -6.36 -24.23
CA CYS A 88 -53.90 -5.44 -23.14
C CYS A 88 -52.60 -5.87 -22.42
N ALA A 89 -51.48 -5.25 -22.80
CA ALA A 89 -50.17 -5.51 -22.23
C ALA A 89 -49.49 -4.18 -21.87
N CYS A 90 -49.43 -3.89 -20.57
CA CYS A 90 -48.83 -2.68 -20.03
C CYS A 90 -47.30 -2.83 -19.95
N ALA A 91 -46.55 -1.91 -20.55
CA ALA A 91 -45.10 -1.91 -20.42
C ALA A 91 -44.68 -1.19 -19.13
N SER A 92 -43.75 -1.74 -18.35
CA SER A 92 -43.14 -0.97 -17.27
C SER A 92 -42.28 0.14 -17.85
N VAL A 93 -42.30 1.33 -17.22
CA VAL A 93 -41.28 2.33 -17.50
C VAL A 93 -39.96 1.72 -17.04
N GLN A 94 -39.08 1.41 -18.00
CA GLN A 94 -37.73 1.04 -17.66
C GLN A 94 -37.07 2.28 -17.08
N SER A 95 -37.02 2.37 -15.75
CA SER A 95 -36.29 3.43 -15.04
C SER A 95 -34.89 3.45 -15.64
N ALA A 96 -34.50 4.60 -16.20
CA ALA A 96 -33.15 4.79 -16.73
C ALA A 96 -32.15 4.34 -15.66
N ALA A 97 -31.11 3.60 -16.07
CA ALA A 97 -30.12 3.08 -15.15
C ALA A 97 -29.61 4.23 -14.25
N PRO A 98 -29.50 4.02 -12.92
CA PRO A 98 -29.10 5.07 -12.01
C PRO A 98 -27.77 5.68 -12.49
N TYR A 99 -27.73 7.00 -12.61
CA TYR A 99 -26.53 7.73 -12.99
C TYR A 99 -25.45 7.46 -11.95
N VAL A 100 -24.43 6.69 -12.32
CA VAL A 100 -23.26 6.45 -11.48
C VAL A 100 -22.20 7.48 -11.87
N PRO A 101 -21.86 8.45 -11.00
CA PRO A 101 -20.80 9.40 -11.31
C PRO A 101 -19.47 8.66 -11.44
N SER A 102 -18.87 8.71 -12.64
CA SER A 102 -17.51 8.22 -12.86
C SER A 102 -16.52 9.26 -12.33
N TYR A 103 -15.98 9.03 -11.13
CA TYR A 103 -14.87 9.82 -10.62
C TYR A 103 -13.56 9.34 -11.24
N ASP A 104 -12.82 10.26 -11.85
CA ASP A 104 -11.48 9.99 -12.34
C ASP A 104 -10.48 10.08 -11.18
N TYR A 105 -9.93 8.92 -10.78
CA TYR A 105 -8.94 8.79 -9.72
C TYR A 105 -7.49 8.81 -10.24
N SER A 106 -7.26 9.21 -11.49
CA SER A 106 -5.92 9.33 -12.09
C SER A 106 -4.94 10.16 -11.24
N TRP A 107 -5.43 11.22 -10.60
CA TRP A 107 -4.63 12.07 -9.71
C TRP A 107 -4.06 11.31 -8.49
N VAL A 108 -4.78 10.29 -7.99
CA VAL A 108 -4.32 9.47 -6.86
C VAL A 108 -3.11 8.64 -7.28
N TYR A 109 -3.11 8.10 -8.50
CA TYR A 109 -1.98 7.35 -9.04
C TYR A 109 -0.75 8.22 -9.24
N ILE A 110 -0.93 9.47 -9.71
CA ILE A 110 0.17 10.43 -9.86
C ILE A 110 0.78 10.76 -8.50
N LEU A 111 -0.03 11.04 -7.48
CA LEU A 111 0.46 11.32 -6.13
C LEU A 111 1.13 10.10 -5.50
N ALA A 112 0.56 8.91 -5.65
CA ALA A 112 1.15 7.68 -5.12
C ALA A 112 2.50 7.37 -5.80
N SER A 113 2.61 7.53 -7.12
CA SER A 113 3.85 7.24 -7.85
C SER A 113 4.95 8.27 -7.58
N THR A 114 4.60 9.53 -7.31
CA THR A 114 5.60 10.59 -7.15
C THR A 114 6.00 10.76 -5.70
N VAL A 115 5.05 10.81 -4.75
CA VAL A 115 5.33 11.18 -3.36
C VAL A 115 5.73 9.97 -2.51
N ALA A 116 5.12 8.81 -2.73
CA ALA A 116 5.38 7.62 -1.90
C ALA A 116 6.84 7.14 -1.94
N PRO A 117 7.54 7.15 -3.09
CA PRO A 117 8.96 6.78 -3.12
C PRO A 117 9.82 7.71 -2.27
N PHE A 118 9.58 9.02 -2.30
CA PHE A 118 10.37 9.93 -1.47
C PHE A 118 10.15 9.66 0.02
N LEU A 119 8.91 9.42 0.46
CA LEU A 119 8.64 9.12 1.87
C LEU A 119 9.27 7.80 2.34
N LEU A 120 9.36 6.80 1.45
CA LEU A 120 9.93 5.49 1.79
C LEU A 120 11.47 5.47 1.70
N PHE A 121 12.05 6.06 0.66
CA PHE A 121 13.48 5.95 0.38
C PHE A 121 14.32 7.04 1.05
N TYR A 122 13.78 8.24 1.23
CA TYR A 122 14.51 9.36 1.81
C TYR A 122 15.05 9.10 3.24
N PRO A 123 14.28 8.58 4.20
CA PRO A 123 14.81 8.30 5.54
C PRO A 123 15.89 7.21 5.53
N GLY A 124 15.71 6.18 4.69
CA GLY A 124 16.71 5.13 4.50
C GLY A 124 18.01 5.68 3.93
N PHE A 125 17.92 6.57 2.95
CA PHE A 125 19.08 7.23 2.36
C PHE A 125 19.82 8.12 3.37
N LEU A 126 19.11 8.89 4.20
CA LEU A 126 19.73 9.71 5.25
C LEU A 126 20.46 8.85 6.29
N LEU A 127 19.83 7.77 6.74
CA LEU A 127 20.46 6.83 7.69
C LEU A 127 21.70 6.18 7.09
N TRP A 128 21.64 5.76 5.83
CA TRP A 128 22.78 5.17 5.12
C TRP A 128 23.97 6.14 5.06
N ASN A 129 23.73 7.39 4.65
CA ASN A 129 24.79 8.41 4.59
C ASN A 129 25.37 8.74 5.97
N ALA A 130 24.56 8.73 7.03
CA ALA A 130 25.04 8.96 8.39
C ALA A 130 25.97 7.82 8.86
N VAL A 131 25.60 6.56 8.57
CA VAL A 131 26.43 5.39 8.89
C VAL A 131 27.74 5.42 8.10
N ASP A 132 27.68 5.68 6.80
CA ASP A 132 28.87 5.72 5.95
C ASP A 132 29.85 6.83 6.38
N SER A 133 29.32 8.02 6.69
CA SER A 133 30.10 9.13 7.25
C SER A 133 30.78 8.75 8.58
N CYS A 134 30.07 8.02 9.46
CA CYS A 134 30.62 7.54 10.72
C CYS A 134 31.76 6.52 10.51
N ILE A 135 31.56 5.56 9.61
CA ILE A 135 32.57 4.56 9.26
C ILE A 135 33.83 5.24 8.69
N THR A 136 33.64 6.23 7.82
CA THR A 136 34.74 6.96 7.18
C THR A 136 35.57 7.73 8.21
N ARG A 137 34.92 8.46 9.13
CA ARG A 137 35.60 9.15 10.24
C ARG A 137 36.30 8.18 11.20
N CYS A 138 35.70 7.03 11.49
CA CYS A 138 36.31 5.99 12.32
C CYS A 138 37.59 5.43 11.66
N ARG A 139 37.57 5.23 10.34
CA ARG A 139 38.71 4.76 9.58
C ARG A 139 39.86 5.76 9.61
N GLU A 140 39.56 7.04 9.38
CA GLU A 140 40.54 8.13 9.43
C GLU A 140 41.23 8.21 10.81
N ARG A 141 40.45 8.23 11.90
CA ARG A 141 41.00 8.23 13.27
C ARG A 141 41.87 7.00 13.56
N ARG A 142 41.53 5.84 12.99
CA ARG A 142 42.33 4.61 13.17
C ARG A 142 43.67 4.73 12.46
N GLU A 143 43.71 5.34 11.29
CA GLU A 143 44.94 5.60 10.53
C GLU A 143 45.83 6.62 11.25
N GLU A 144 45.27 7.71 11.77
CA GLU A 144 46.00 8.68 12.58
C GLU A 144 46.62 8.03 13.83
N ARG A 145 45.85 7.23 14.58
CA ARG A 145 46.36 6.51 15.75
C ARG A 145 47.49 5.56 15.40
N LYS A 146 47.43 4.88 14.24
CA LYS A 146 48.53 4.03 13.76
C LYS A 146 49.78 4.85 13.46
N ARG A 147 49.64 6.00 12.78
CA ARG A 147 50.75 6.92 12.50
C ARG A 147 51.39 7.48 13.77
N GLN A 148 50.57 7.90 14.74
CA GLN A 148 51.05 8.38 16.04
C GLN A 148 51.79 7.30 16.83
N LYS A 149 51.27 6.07 16.88
CA LYS A 149 51.97 4.95 17.53
C LYS A 149 53.30 4.62 16.85
N ALA A 150 53.33 4.60 15.51
CA ALA A 150 54.56 4.38 14.76
C ALA A 150 55.60 5.49 15.00
N ALA A 151 55.17 6.76 15.11
CA ALA A 151 56.05 7.87 15.44
C ALA A 151 56.66 7.73 16.85
N ARG A 152 55.83 7.46 17.86
CA ARG A 152 56.31 7.24 19.25
C ARG A 152 57.26 6.05 19.36
N GLN A 153 56.99 4.99 18.60
CA GLN A 153 57.86 3.82 18.59
C GLN A 153 59.23 4.14 17.98
N ARG A 154 59.28 4.91 16.89
CA ARG A 154 60.55 5.40 16.31
C ARG A 154 61.33 6.27 17.31
N GLU A 155 60.66 7.15 18.04
CA GLU A 155 61.30 7.97 19.07
C GLU A 155 61.88 7.11 20.20
N ALA A 156 61.12 6.11 20.68
CA ALA A 156 61.59 5.16 21.69
C ALA A 156 62.77 4.31 21.19
N ASP A 157 62.74 3.85 19.94
CA ASP A 157 63.84 3.09 19.32
C ASP A 157 65.10 3.95 19.19
N VAL A 158 64.96 5.23 18.83
CA VAL A 158 66.07 6.19 18.76
C VAL A 158 66.65 6.46 20.16
N GLN A 159 65.80 6.63 21.18
CA GLN A 159 66.25 6.80 22.57
C GLN A 159 67.00 5.56 23.07
N ALA A 160 66.44 4.36 22.87
CA ALA A 160 67.08 3.11 23.24
C ALA A 160 68.42 2.90 22.50
N ALA A 161 68.50 3.28 21.23
CA ALA A 161 69.76 3.24 20.48
C ALA A 161 70.80 4.22 21.03
N ARG A 162 70.38 5.41 21.48
CA ARG A 162 71.26 6.40 22.11
C ARG A 162 71.80 5.90 23.44
N GLU A 163 70.93 5.37 24.31
CA GLU A 163 71.34 4.79 25.60
C GLU A 163 72.34 3.64 25.42
N ARG A 164 72.13 2.77 24.43
CA ARG A 164 73.09 1.70 24.09
C ARG A 164 74.44 2.24 23.67
N ARG A 165 74.49 3.33 22.89
CA ARG A 165 75.75 3.98 22.49
C ARG A 165 76.45 4.62 23.69
N GLU A 166 75.71 5.30 24.56
CA GLU A 166 76.27 5.90 25.77
C GLU A 166 76.78 4.84 26.76
N ALA A 167 76.06 3.71 26.92
CA ALA A 167 76.51 2.58 27.74
C ALA A 167 77.78 1.91 27.18
N ALA A 168 77.84 1.69 25.86
CA ALA A 168 79.04 1.13 25.21
C ALA A 168 80.24 2.08 25.32
N ALA A 169 80.03 3.40 25.18
CA ALA A 169 81.09 4.40 25.36
C ALA A 169 81.63 4.40 26.79
N ARG A 170 80.78 4.25 27.81
CA ARG A 170 81.23 4.14 29.22
C ARG A 170 82.07 2.89 29.47
N GLN A 171 81.81 1.77 28.80
CA GLN A 171 82.63 0.56 28.89
C GLN A 171 84.00 0.69 28.18
N LEU A 172 84.08 1.44 27.08
CA LEU A 172 85.31 1.61 26.31
C LEU A 172 86.34 2.56 26.95
N VAL A 173 85.96 3.35 27.96
CA VAL A 173 86.83 4.38 28.59
C VAL A 173 87.73 3.82 29.72
N VAL A 174 87.65 2.53 30.06
CA VAL A 174 88.54 1.89 31.06
C VAL A 174 89.52 0.93 30.38
N VAL A 175 90.40 1.46 29.53
CA VAL A 175 91.64 0.78 29.14
C VAL A 175 92.77 1.79 29.28
N THR A 176 93.21 2.03 30.51
CA THR A 176 94.49 2.70 30.75
C THR A 176 95.58 1.67 30.52
N GLU A 177 96.41 1.88 29.49
CA GLU A 177 97.66 1.15 29.33
C GLU A 177 98.52 1.33 30.59
N VAL A 178 98.79 0.22 31.27
CA VAL A 178 99.85 0.15 32.28
C VAL A 178 101.02 -0.57 31.60
N PRO A 179 102.19 0.07 31.46
CA PRO A 179 103.34 -0.59 30.84
C PRO A 179 103.86 -1.68 31.79
N GLY A 180 103.71 -2.95 31.40
CA GLY A 180 104.59 -4.02 31.88
C GLY A 180 104.03 -5.10 32.81
N ALA A 181 102.72 -5.37 32.90
CA ALA A 181 102.25 -6.52 33.70
C ALA A 181 101.04 -7.27 33.10
N ARG A 182 101.12 -8.60 33.20
CA ARG A 182 100.15 -9.61 32.73
C ARG A 182 98.69 -9.21 33.01
N TYR A 183 97.88 -9.18 31.96
CA TYR A 183 96.47 -8.80 32.00
C TYR A 183 95.63 -9.83 32.80
N VAL A 184 94.94 -9.36 33.85
CA VAL A 184 93.77 -10.03 34.44
C VAL A 184 92.61 -9.06 34.27
N ALA A 185 91.62 -9.43 33.46
CA ALA A 185 90.42 -8.62 33.28
C ALA A 185 89.57 -8.69 34.56
N HIS A 186 89.60 -7.64 35.37
CA HIS A 186 88.65 -7.48 36.48
C HIS A 186 87.43 -6.68 36.00
N ALA A 187 86.32 -7.38 35.81
CA ALA A 187 85.01 -6.77 35.70
C ALA A 187 84.52 -6.39 37.11
N THR A 188 84.58 -5.11 37.46
CA THR A 188 83.94 -4.61 38.69
C THR A 188 82.49 -4.24 38.39
N PRO A 189 81.50 -4.84 39.08
CA PRO A 189 80.11 -4.44 38.95
C PRO A 189 79.90 -3.09 39.64
N VAL A 190 79.41 -2.10 38.90
CA VAL A 190 78.99 -0.81 39.46
C VAL A 190 77.54 -0.96 39.93
N TYR A 191 77.32 -0.95 41.24
CA TYR A 191 75.98 -0.88 41.83
C TYR A 191 75.55 0.59 41.99
N PRO A 192 74.39 1.00 41.45
CA PRO A 192 73.83 2.33 41.72
C PRO A 192 73.30 2.39 43.16
N LYS A 193 73.50 3.54 43.81
CA LYS A 193 72.90 3.88 45.12
C LYS A 193 71.42 4.20 44.98
#